data_AF-A0A0F9C504-F1
#
_entry.id   AF-A0A0F9C504-F1
#
_cell.length_a   1.000
_cell.length_b   1.000
_cell.length_c   1.000
_cell.angle_alpha   90.00
_cell.angle_beta   90.00
_cell.angle_gamma   90.00
#
_symmetry.space_group_name_H-M   'P 1'
#
loop_
_entity.id
_entity.type
_entity.pdbx_description
1 polymer ?
#
loop_
_entity_poly.entity_id
_entity_poly.type
_entity_poly.pdbx_seq_one_letter_code
_entity_poly.pdbx_strand_id
1 'polypeptide(L)'
;MSWVMGEPRTPKAFPPAIQIDDATDMFNGLEMYAGEVHMTEESVDRWVQHYGQFLQLQKDSPPFLQTMAERLTDKALKAAIINAAWAESKYIEIEHLEMGIDWANYLHDCLRRMLPEFGSREQTLLASIERGRNTKRMLYNDHGHLAGFTSETIERSLKGLVAIGMLQTAGYKFKIKVDKPK
;
A
#
# COMPACT_ATOMS: atom_id res chain seq x y z
N MET A 1 -7.91 25.04 15.84
CA MET A 1 -8.60 23.74 15.85
C MET A 1 -7.56 22.66 16.11
N SER A 2 -7.49 22.14 17.34
CA SER A 2 -6.63 21.01 17.71
C SER A 2 -7.39 19.70 17.50
N TRP A 3 -6.82 18.80 16.71
CA TRP A 3 -7.31 17.43 16.57
C TRP A 3 -6.86 16.63 17.80
N VAL A 4 -7.80 16.08 18.56
CA VAL A 4 -7.51 15.13 19.64
C VAL A 4 -7.57 13.72 19.04
N MET A 5 -6.41 13.11 18.79
CA MET A 5 -6.32 11.69 18.47
C MET A 5 -6.53 10.87 19.75
N GLY A 6 -7.76 10.44 19.99
CA GLY A 6 -8.09 9.44 21.03
C GLY A 6 -7.73 9.85 22.46
N GLU A 7 -8.21 9.08 23.42
CA GLU A 7 -7.73 9.22 24.79
C GLU A 7 -6.24 8.81 24.89
N PRO A 8 -5.41 9.51 25.69
CA PRO A 8 -4.07 9.03 25.98
C PRO A 8 -4.16 7.64 26.60
N ARG A 9 -3.53 6.65 25.95
CA ARG A 9 -3.49 5.28 26.46
C ARG A 9 -3.01 5.28 27.91
N THR A 10 -3.75 4.62 28.79
CA THR A 10 -3.28 4.31 30.13
C THR A 10 -1.94 3.59 30.01
N PRO A 11 -0.87 4.02 30.71
CA PRO A 11 0.38 3.29 30.74
C PRO A 11 0.06 1.87 31.23
N LYS A 12 0.21 0.88 30.36
CA LYS A 12 0.16 -0.51 30.81
C LYS A 12 1.43 -0.71 31.63
N ALA A 13 1.30 -1.23 32.85
CA ALA A 13 2.45 -1.67 33.61
C ALA A 13 3.30 -2.61 32.72
N PHE A 14 4.61 -2.51 32.87
CA PHE A 14 5.52 -3.53 32.35
C PHE A 14 4.92 -4.90 32.68
N PRO A 15 4.93 -5.88 31.75
CA PRO A 15 4.32 -7.19 32.01
C PRO A 15 4.78 -7.72 33.37
N PRO A 16 3.87 -8.35 34.14
CA PRO A 16 4.19 -8.82 35.48
C PRO A 16 5.44 -9.69 35.40
N ALA A 17 6.35 -9.51 36.37
CA ALA A 17 7.57 -10.28 36.46
C ALA A 17 7.20 -11.77 36.38
N ILE A 18 7.67 -12.43 35.31
CA ILE A 18 7.51 -13.86 35.14
C ILE A 18 8.25 -14.51 36.31
N GLN A 19 7.54 -15.29 37.13
CA GLN A 19 8.18 -16.17 38.10
C GLN A 19 8.75 -17.34 37.32
N ILE A 20 10.08 -17.36 37.21
CA ILE A 20 10.83 -18.39 36.50
C ILE A 20 11.36 -19.34 37.57
N ASP A 21 10.79 -20.54 37.64
CA ASP A 21 11.12 -21.54 38.67
C ASP A 21 12.42 -22.32 38.37
N ASP A 22 12.92 -22.28 37.13
CA ASP A 22 14.12 -23.00 36.68
C ASP A 22 15.02 -22.11 35.79
N ALA A 23 16.32 -22.11 36.04
CA ALA A 23 17.30 -21.37 35.24
C ALA A 23 17.28 -21.77 33.75
N THR A 24 16.80 -22.97 33.43
CA THR A 24 16.66 -23.47 32.05
C THR A 24 15.48 -22.80 31.32
N ASP A 25 14.39 -22.51 32.03
CA ASP A 25 13.26 -21.72 31.51
C ASP A 25 13.62 -20.25 31.32
N MET A 26 14.60 -19.73 32.07
CA MET A 26 15.11 -18.37 31.88
C MET A 26 15.78 -18.20 30.53
N PHE A 27 16.56 -19.19 30.08
CA PHE A 27 17.25 -19.12 28.77
C PHE A 27 16.30 -19.45 27.61
N ASN A 28 15.38 -20.40 27.78
CA ASN A 28 14.34 -20.66 26.78
C ASN A 28 13.33 -19.49 26.66
N GLY A 29 13.06 -18.78 27.76
CA GLY A 29 12.23 -17.57 27.78
C GLY A 29 12.95 -16.31 27.30
N LEU A 30 14.28 -16.32 27.21
CA LEU A 30 15.08 -15.25 26.63
C LEU A 30 15.16 -15.32 25.09
N GLU A 31 14.89 -16.49 24.49
CA GLU A 31 14.81 -16.63 23.02
C GLU A 31 13.53 -16.01 22.42
N MET A 32 12.53 -15.67 23.25
CA MET A 32 11.27 -15.09 22.79
C MET A 32 10.81 -13.96 23.71
N TYR A 33 10.80 -12.72 23.22
CA TYR A 33 10.13 -11.65 23.95
C TYR A 33 8.61 -11.92 24.00
N ALA A 34 8.00 -11.65 25.15
CA ALA A 34 6.54 -11.73 25.28
C ALA A 34 5.85 -10.80 24.27
N GLY A 35 5.23 -11.39 23.24
CA GLY A 35 4.56 -10.68 22.15
C GLY A 35 5.27 -10.73 20.79
N GLU A 36 6.43 -11.37 20.68
CA GLU A 36 7.04 -11.68 19.39
C GLU A 36 6.33 -12.86 18.71
N VAL A 37 6.13 -12.73 17.40
CA VAL A 37 5.54 -13.78 16.55
C VAL A 37 6.54 -14.08 15.44
N HIS A 38 6.94 -15.35 15.33
CA HIS A 38 7.91 -15.81 14.33
C HIS A 38 7.23 -16.51 13.17
N MET A 39 7.80 -16.49 11.98
CA MET A 39 7.29 -17.30 10.87
C MET A 39 7.86 -18.71 10.95
N THR A 40 7.03 -19.71 10.68
CA THR A 40 7.53 -21.08 10.43
C THR A 40 8.33 -21.12 9.12
N GLU A 41 9.23 -22.10 8.96
CA GLU A 41 10.00 -22.28 7.72
C GLU A 41 9.08 -22.40 6.49
N GLU A 42 8.00 -23.18 6.62
CA GLU A 42 6.97 -23.32 5.58
C GLU A 42 6.31 -21.98 5.22
N SER A 43 6.01 -21.14 6.21
CA SER A 43 5.44 -19.82 5.99
C SER A 43 6.43 -18.87 5.34
N VAL A 44 7.72 -18.98 5.65
CA VAL A 44 8.77 -18.20 5.00
C VAL A 44 8.84 -18.53 3.51
N ASP A 45 8.90 -19.82 3.16
CA ASP A 45 8.93 -20.27 1.77
C ASP A 45 7.71 -19.79 0.98
N ARG A 46 6.52 -19.94 1.58
CA ARG A 46 5.27 -19.49 0.98
C ARG A 46 5.23 -17.96 0.78
N TRP A 47 5.76 -17.21 1.75
CA TRP A 47 5.85 -15.76 1.68
C TRP A 47 6.79 -15.31 0.57
N VAL A 48 7.96 -15.93 0.44
CA VAL A 48 8.91 -15.64 -0.64
C VAL A 48 8.26 -15.89 -2.01
N GLN A 49 7.52 -17.00 -2.15
CA GLN A 49 6.77 -17.28 -3.37
C GLN A 49 5.72 -16.20 -3.68
N HIS A 50 4.91 -15.83 -2.68
CA HIS A 50 3.90 -14.77 -2.85
C HIS A 50 4.54 -13.43 -3.22
N TYR A 51 5.60 -13.04 -2.52
CA TYR A 51 6.29 -11.77 -2.74
C TYR A 51 6.89 -11.72 -4.14
N GLY A 52 7.50 -12.82 -4.63
CA GLY A 52 7.99 -12.93 -5.99
C GLY A 52 6.90 -12.78 -7.05
N GLN A 53 5.75 -13.44 -6.85
CA GLN A 53 4.58 -13.31 -7.72
C GLN A 53 4.03 -11.88 -7.71
N PHE A 54 3.92 -11.27 -6.53
CA PHE A 54 3.45 -9.91 -6.36
C PHE A 54 4.37 -8.90 -7.07
N LEU A 55 5.68 -9.04 -6.95
CA LEU A 55 6.64 -8.19 -7.67
C LEU A 55 6.48 -8.32 -9.19
N GLN A 56 6.23 -9.52 -9.70
CA GLN A 56 5.97 -9.71 -11.13
C GLN A 56 4.66 -9.02 -11.54
N LEU A 57 3.59 -9.18 -10.75
CA LEU A 57 2.33 -8.47 -10.97
C LEU A 57 2.52 -6.94 -10.96
N GLN A 58 3.38 -6.41 -10.09
CA GLN A 58 3.69 -4.98 -10.04
C GLN A 58 4.42 -4.49 -11.29
N LYS A 59 5.38 -5.24 -11.82
CA LYS A 59 6.10 -4.88 -13.06
C LYS A 59 5.17 -4.68 -14.25
N ASP A 60 4.15 -5.55 -14.36
CA ASP A 60 3.20 -5.53 -15.46
C ASP A 60 2.03 -4.56 -15.21
N SER A 61 1.98 -3.93 -14.03
CA SER A 61 0.91 -3.03 -13.61
C SER A 61 1.17 -1.56 -13.95
N PRO A 62 0.12 -0.73 -14.13
CA PRO A 62 0.28 0.71 -14.34
C PRO A 62 0.87 1.42 -13.10
N PRO A 63 1.58 2.57 -13.26
CA PRO A 63 2.24 3.27 -12.15
C PRO A 63 1.32 3.61 -10.96
N PHE A 64 0.06 3.99 -11.22
CA PHE A 64 -0.92 4.24 -10.17
C PHE A 64 -1.19 2.99 -9.33
N LEU A 65 -1.38 1.83 -9.98
CA LEU A 65 -1.58 0.56 -9.28
C LEU A 65 -0.34 0.22 -8.46
N GLN A 66 0.86 0.43 -9.04
CA GLN A 66 2.13 0.19 -8.34
C GLN A 66 2.23 0.99 -7.04
N THR A 67 1.98 2.30 -7.09
CA THR A 67 2.01 3.16 -5.91
C THR A 67 0.97 2.75 -4.86
N MET A 68 -0.25 2.43 -5.29
CA MET A 68 -1.32 2.06 -4.36
C MET A 68 -1.10 0.67 -3.76
N ALA A 69 -0.48 -0.23 -4.51
CA ALA A 69 -0.25 -1.62 -4.12
C ALA A 69 1.06 -1.83 -3.36
N GLU A 70 2.01 -0.89 -3.39
CA GLU A 70 3.35 -1.01 -2.78
C GLU A 70 3.31 -1.48 -1.31
N ARG A 71 2.29 -1.07 -0.55
CA ARG A 71 2.16 -1.41 0.87
C ARG A 71 1.34 -2.67 1.14
N LEU A 72 0.75 -3.31 0.13
CA LEU A 72 -0.14 -4.46 0.35
C LEU A 72 0.58 -5.66 0.95
N THR A 73 1.84 -5.88 0.61
CA THR A 73 2.66 -6.96 1.19
C THR A 73 2.90 -6.74 2.69
N ASP A 74 3.24 -5.51 3.11
CA ASP A 74 3.32 -5.14 4.53
C ASP A 74 1.97 -5.34 5.26
N LYS A 75 0.86 -5.05 4.57
CA LYS A 75 -0.49 -5.27 5.11
C LYS A 75 -0.85 -6.75 5.25
N ALA A 76 -0.43 -7.60 4.30
CA ALA A 76 -0.60 -9.05 4.37
C ALA A 76 0.09 -9.64 5.60
N LEU A 77 1.36 -9.28 5.83
CA LEU A 77 2.13 -9.76 6.99
C LEU A 77 1.51 -9.30 8.31
N LYS A 78 1.06 -8.04 8.38
CA LYS A 78 0.38 -7.54 9.58
C LYS A 78 -0.92 -8.28 9.87
N ALA A 79 -1.70 -8.61 8.84
CA ALA A 79 -2.89 -9.43 8.99
C ALA A 79 -2.52 -10.84 9.51
N ALA A 80 -1.46 -11.44 8.97
CA ALA A 80 -0.97 -12.75 9.41
C ALA A 80 -0.51 -12.73 10.89
N ILE A 81 0.23 -11.70 11.32
CA ILE A 81 0.63 -11.50 12.73
C ILE A 81 -0.60 -11.39 13.64
N ILE A 82 -1.59 -10.59 13.22
CA ILE A 82 -2.83 -10.40 13.97
C ILE A 82 -3.61 -11.72 14.11
N ASN A 83 -3.71 -12.50 13.03
CA ASN A 83 -4.36 -13.81 13.07
C ASN A 83 -3.64 -14.80 13.99
N ALA A 84 -2.31 -14.87 13.91
CA ALA A 84 -1.52 -15.71 14.81
C ALA A 84 -1.72 -15.31 16.27
N ALA A 85 -1.71 -14.00 16.57
CA ALA A 85 -1.99 -13.49 17.91
C ALA A 85 -3.41 -13.81 18.39
N TRP A 86 -4.42 -13.76 17.50
CA TRP A 86 -5.80 -14.12 17.81
C TRP A 86 -5.97 -15.60 18.11
N ALA A 87 -5.19 -16.45 17.44
CA ALA A 87 -5.12 -17.88 17.69
C ALA A 87 -4.25 -18.22 18.92
N GLU A 88 -3.75 -17.21 19.64
CA GLU A 88 -2.80 -17.36 20.75
C GLU A 88 -1.53 -18.13 20.35
N SER A 89 -1.20 -18.12 19.06
CA SER A 89 0.00 -18.76 18.52
C SER A 89 1.19 -17.81 18.57
N LYS A 90 2.34 -18.38 18.93
CA LYS A 90 3.65 -17.73 18.87
C LYS A 90 4.24 -17.76 17.46
N TYR A 91 3.62 -18.50 16.55
CA TYR A 91 4.08 -18.69 15.19
C TYR A 91 3.03 -18.27 14.16
N ILE A 92 3.48 -17.57 13.13
CA ILE A 92 2.74 -17.42 11.88
C ILE A 92 2.88 -18.76 11.15
N GLU A 93 1.92 -19.64 11.40
CA GLU A 93 1.67 -20.83 10.61
C GLU A 93 1.07 -20.49 9.24
N ILE A 94 1.10 -21.47 8.35
CA ILE A 94 0.75 -21.30 6.94
C ILE A 94 -0.68 -20.75 6.75
N GLU A 95 -1.61 -21.17 7.60
CA GLU A 95 -3.02 -20.76 7.58
C GLU A 95 -3.19 -19.27 7.91
N HIS A 96 -2.44 -18.77 8.90
CA HIS A 96 -2.44 -17.35 9.26
C HIS A 96 -1.90 -16.50 8.10
N LEU A 97 -0.86 -16.99 7.44
CA LEU A 97 -0.23 -16.34 6.31
C LEU A 97 -1.16 -16.31 5.09
N GLU A 98 -1.81 -17.44 4.77
CA GLU A 98 -2.74 -17.53 3.64
C GLU A 98 -3.92 -16.58 3.79
N MET A 99 -4.47 -16.42 5.00
CA MET A 99 -5.50 -15.39 5.25
C MET A 99 -4.98 -13.97 4.98
N GLY A 100 -3.75 -13.67 5.38
CA GLY A 100 -3.12 -12.37 5.09
C GLY A 100 -2.92 -12.14 3.59
N ILE A 101 -2.48 -13.18 2.88
CA ILE A 101 -2.28 -13.17 1.43
C ILE A 101 -3.60 -13.01 0.68
N ASP A 102 -4.63 -13.77 1.05
CA ASP A 102 -5.96 -13.69 0.45
C ASP A 102 -6.52 -12.26 0.57
N TRP A 103 -6.41 -11.67 1.75
CA TRP A 103 -6.84 -10.29 1.97
C TRP A 103 -6.07 -9.27 1.12
N ALA A 104 -4.76 -9.43 0.98
CA ALA A 104 -3.95 -8.56 0.13
C ALA A 104 -4.28 -8.73 -1.37
N ASN A 105 -4.54 -9.96 -1.81
CA ASN A 105 -5.00 -10.24 -3.18
C ASN A 105 -6.35 -9.60 -3.45
N TYR A 106 -7.29 -9.72 -2.51
CA TYR A 106 -8.60 -9.07 -2.60
C TYR A 106 -8.48 -7.54 -2.73
N LEU A 107 -7.65 -6.91 -1.90
CA LEU A 107 -7.40 -5.46 -1.97
C LEU A 107 -6.74 -5.06 -3.29
N HIS A 108 -5.75 -5.83 -3.75
CA HIS A 108 -5.11 -5.61 -5.04
C HIS A 108 -6.14 -5.64 -6.18
N ASP A 109 -7.04 -6.63 -6.17
CA ASP A 109 -8.11 -6.73 -7.15
C ASP A 109 -9.11 -5.59 -7.07
N CYS A 110 -9.43 -5.10 -5.86
CA CYS A 110 -10.26 -3.91 -5.69
C CYS A 110 -9.60 -2.67 -6.32
N LEU A 111 -8.31 -2.44 -6.05
CA LEU A 111 -7.54 -1.35 -6.66
C LEU A 111 -7.51 -1.47 -8.18
N ARG A 112 -7.29 -2.67 -8.71
CA ARG A 112 -7.29 -2.96 -10.15
C ARG A 112 -8.65 -2.70 -10.79
N ARG A 113 -9.76 -3.05 -10.12
CA ARG A 113 -11.13 -2.80 -10.61
C ARG A 113 -11.53 -1.33 -10.53
N MET A 114 -10.96 -0.57 -9.59
CA MET A 114 -11.14 0.88 -9.53
C MET A 114 -10.35 1.62 -10.62
N LEU A 115 -9.25 1.03 -11.10
CA LEU A 115 -8.34 1.68 -12.04
C LEU A 115 -9.00 2.24 -13.32
N PRO A 116 -9.94 1.57 -14.00
CA PRO A 116 -10.61 2.11 -15.18
C PRO A 116 -11.31 3.45 -14.94
N GLU A 117 -11.86 3.67 -13.74
CA GLU A 117 -12.51 4.92 -13.33
C GLU A 117 -11.50 6.07 -13.12
N PHE A 118 -10.26 5.73 -12.73
CA PHE A 118 -9.13 6.66 -12.56
C PHE A 118 -8.16 6.68 -13.76
N GLY A 119 -8.42 5.87 -14.79
CA GLY A 119 -7.48 5.58 -15.86
C GLY A 119 -7.82 6.30 -17.15
N SER A 120 -9.09 6.28 -17.56
CA SER A 120 -9.48 6.82 -18.88
C SER A 120 -9.23 8.32 -19.01
N ARG A 121 -9.55 9.11 -17.97
CA ARG A 121 -9.41 10.57 -18.02
C ARG A 121 -7.97 11.00 -17.81
N GLU A 122 -7.31 10.42 -16.83
CA GLU A 122 -5.92 10.64 -16.47
C GLU A 122 -4.97 10.26 -17.61
N GLN A 123 -5.20 9.12 -18.28
CA GLN A 123 -4.44 8.73 -19.48
C GLN A 123 -4.68 9.69 -20.64
N THR A 124 -5.93 10.12 -20.85
CA THR A 124 -6.26 11.11 -21.89
C THR A 124 -5.55 12.45 -21.65
N LEU A 125 -5.48 12.90 -20.38
CA LEU A 125 -4.75 14.09 -19.98
C LEU A 125 -3.24 13.92 -20.11
N LEU A 126 -2.68 12.77 -19.68
CA LEU A 126 -1.25 12.45 -19.83
C LEU A 126 -0.84 12.46 -21.31
N ALA A 127 -1.59 11.78 -22.18
CA ALA A 127 -1.35 11.73 -23.62
C ALA A 127 -1.40 13.14 -24.25
N SER A 128 -2.24 14.03 -23.72
CA SER A 128 -2.34 15.42 -24.19
C SER A 128 -1.14 16.26 -23.73
N ILE A 129 -0.68 16.06 -22.50
CA ILE A 129 0.51 16.71 -21.95
C ILE A 129 1.77 16.25 -22.71
N GLU A 130 1.86 14.96 -23.08
CA GLU A 130 2.88 14.41 -23.98
C GLU A 130 2.93 15.12 -25.33
N ARG A 131 1.76 15.43 -25.89
CA ARG A 131 1.61 16.18 -27.15
C ARG A 131 1.85 17.69 -26.98
N GLY A 132 2.32 18.14 -25.81
CA GLY A 132 2.65 19.54 -25.54
C GLY A 132 1.48 20.39 -25.04
N ARG A 133 0.30 19.82 -24.77
CA ARG A 133 -0.83 20.52 -24.14
C ARG A 133 -0.63 20.55 -22.63
N ASN A 134 0.32 21.38 -22.19
CA ASN A 134 0.84 21.34 -20.82
C ASN A 134 0.26 22.41 -19.88
N THR A 135 -0.77 23.15 -20.28
CA THR A 135 -1.44 24.13 -19.41
C THR A 135 -2.90 23.77 -19.20
N LYS A 136 -3.47 24.18 -18.06
CA LYS A 136 -4.90 23.95 -17.76
C LYS A 136 -5.82 24.45 -18.88
N ARG A 137 -5.54 25.64 -19.42
CA ARG A 137 -6.34 26.25 -20.51
C ARG A 137 -6.33 25.39 -21.77
N MET A 138 -5.18 24.84 -22.13
CA MET A 138 -5.05 23.98 -23.32
C MET A 138 -5.79 22.64 -23.12
N LEU A 139 -5.67 22.04 -21.94
CA LEU A 139 -6.37 20.79 -21.61
C LEU A 139 -7.89 20.98 -21.55
N TYR A 140 -8.37 22.11 -21.04
CA TYR A 140 -9.78 22.45 -21.07
C TYR A 140 -10.30 22.62 -22.50
N ASN A 141 -9.55 23.30 -23.37
CA ASN A 141 -9.95 23.47 -24.76
C ASN A 141 -9.99 22.14 -25.53
N ASP A 142 -9.02 21.24 -25.28
CA ASP A 142 -8.96 19.95 -25.97
C ASP A 142 -10.00 18.93 -25.44
N HIS A 143 -10.42 19.01 -24.18
CA HIS A 143 -11.26 17.96 -23.56
C HIS A 143 -12.59 18.43 -23.03
N GLY A 144 -12.82 19.74 -22.90
CA GLY A 144 -14.03 20.30 -22.29
C GLY A 144 -15.34 19.97 -23.02
N HIS A 145 -15.25 19.46 -24.25
CA HIS A 145 -16.39 18.98 -25.03
C HIS A 145 -16.70 17.49 -24.80
N LEU A 146 -15.82 16.75 -24.12
CA LEU A 146 -16.00 15.33 -23.82
C LEU A 146 -16.90 15.15 -22.59
N ALA A 147 -17.81 14.18 -22.65
CA ALA A 147 -18.69 13.85 -21.54
C ALA A 147 -17.86 13.47 -20.30
N GLY A 148 -18.09 14.19 -19.19
CA GLY A 148 -17.38 13.96 -17.93
C GLY A 148 -16.03 14.70 -17.77
N PHE A 149 -15.63 15.55 -18.72
CA PHE A 149 -14.44 16.42 -18.62
C PHE A 149 -14.81 17.86 -18.27
N THR A 150 -15.43 18.07 -17.10
CA THR A 150 -15.65 19.43 -16.59
C THR A 150 -14.34 20.05 -16.10
N SER A 151 -14.28 21.37 -15.94
CA SER A 151 -13.11 22.04 -15.36
C SER A 151 -12.74 21.48 -13.98
N GLU A 152 -13.73 21.13 -13.17
CA GLU A 152 -13.52 20.53 -11.86
C GLU A 152 -12.93 19.13 -11.97
N THR A 153 -13.43 18.31 -12.89
CA THR A 153 -12.93 16.95 -13.12
C THR A 153 -11.49 16.98 -13.65
N ILE A 154 -11.18 17.85 -14.61
CA ILE A 154 -9.82 18.03 -15.12
C ILE A 154 -8.88 18.45 -13.99
N GLU A 155 -9.29 19.39 -13.12
CA GLU A 155 -8.48 19.81 -11.99
C GLU A 155 -8.25 18.68 -10.98
N ARG A 156 -9.28 17.89 -10.69
CA ARG A 156 -9.19 16.74 -9.78
C ARG A 156 -8.23 15.68 -10.32
N SER A 157 -8.35 15.32 -11.60
CA SER A 157 -7.44 14.36 -12.26
C SER A 157 -6.00 14.85 -12.30
N LEU A 158 -5.77 16.14 -12.59
CA LEU A 158 -4.42 16.73 -12.55
C LEU A 158 -3.82 16.70 -11.13
N LYS A 159 -4.61 16.99 -10.09
CA LYS A 159 -4.17 16.87 -8.69
C LYS A 159 -3.85 15.41 -8.34
N GLY A 160 -4.66 14.46 -8.79
CA GLY A 160 -4.40 13.02 -8.64
C GLY A 160 -3.06 12.62 -9.26
N LEU A 161 -2.83 12.99 -10.52
CA LEU A 161 -1.59 12.73 -11.26
C LEU A 161 -0.34 13.35 -10.60
N VAL A 162 -0.47 14.53 -9.98
CA VAL A 162 0.62 15.14 -9.19
C VAL A 162 0.84 14.39 -7.88
N ALA A 163 -0.22 14.01 -7.17
CA ALA A 163 -0.13 13.30 -5.90
C ALA A 163 0.54 11.92 -6.04
N ILE A 164 0.30 11.23 -7.16
CA ILE A 164 0.95 9.95 -7.48
C ILE A 164 2.32 10.12 -8.16
N GLY A 165 2.82 11.35 -8.27
CA GLY A 165 4.16 11.64 -8.78
C GLY A 165 4.34 11.55 -10.30
N MET A 166 3.29 11.29 -11.08
CA MET A 166 3.37 11.21 -12.54
C MET A 166 3.52 12.57 -13.22
N LEU A 167 3.04 13.65 -12.59
CA LEU A 167 3.20 15.02 -13.07
C LEU A 167 3.98 15.88 -12.08
N GLN A 168 4.84 16.75 -12.60
CA GLN A 168 5.40 17.89 -11.89
C GLN A 168 4.77 19.19 -12.37
N THR A 169 4.51 20.10 -11.43
CA THR A 169 4.02 21.44 -11.72
C THR A 169 5.18 22.44 -11.69
N ALA A 170 5.40 23.13 -12.81
CA ALA A 170 6.35 24.25 -12.91
C ALA A 170 5.57 25.53 -13.24
N GLY A 171 5.17 26.27 -12.20
CA GLY A 171 4.23 27.38 -12.35
C GLY A 171 2.88 26.89 -12.87
N TYR A 172 2.45 27.41 -14.02
CA TYR A 172 1.17 27.05 -14.65
C TYR A 172 1.25 25.85 -15.62
N LYS A 173 2.43 25.22 -15.73
CA LYS A 173 2.68 24.12 -16.66
C LYS A 173 2.80 22.78 -15.94
N PHE A 174 2.29 21.74 -16.57
CA PHE A 174 2.45 20.34 -16.19
C PHE A 174 3.53 19.69 -17.02
N LYS A 175 4.42 18.93 -16.38
CA LYS A 175 5.45 18.15 -17.05
C LYS A 175 5.38 16.72 -16.54
N ILE A 176 5.37 15.75 -17.45
CA ILE A 176 5.45 14.34 -17.05
C ILE A 176 6.81 14.09 -16.42
N LYS A 177 6.79 13.48 -15.24
CA LYS A 177 8.00 13.04 -14.56
C LYS A 177 8.43 11.73 -15.21
N VAL A 178 9.35 11.83 -16.16
CA VAL A 178 9.98 10.64 -16.76
C VAL A 178 11.02 10.16 -15.76
N ASP A 179 10.72 9.09 -15.03
CA ASP A 179 11.77 8.32 -14.39
C ASP A 179 12.59 7.69 -15.52
N LYS A 180 13.73 8.31 -15.84
CA LYS A 180 14.75 7.62 -16.62
C LYS A 180 15.28 6.51 -15.72
N PRO A 181 15.12 5.23 -16.07
CA PRO A 181 15.88 4.19 -15.39
C PRO A 181 17.37 4.53 -15.58
N LYS A 182 18.09 4.63 -14.46
CA LYS A 182 19.54 4.58 -14.44
C LYS A 182 19.96 3.13 -14.26
#